data_AF-A0A7W1F6U6-F1
#
_entry.id   AF-A0A7W1F6U6-F1
#
_cell.length_a   1.000
_cell.length_b   1.000
_cell.length_c   1.000
_cell.angle_alpha   90.00
_cell.angle_beta   90.00
_cell.angle_gamma   90.00
#
_symmetry.space_group_name_H-M   'P 1'
#
loop_
_entity.id
_entity.type
_entity.pdbx_description
1 polymer ?
#
loop_
_entity_poly.entity_id
_entity_poly.type
_entity_poly.pdbx_seq_one_letter_code
_entity_poly.pdbx_strand_id
1 'polypeptide(L)'
;MTADLEPTYRNPFAAAAPRPSLVGVLAEGPVRFLQVAGDLDDGSWGVAGSFWLSMNGERGGFVVSPRALWTGTELARSYHGARERGWTCEQIYRYWQGQVGLAGRIMIDPQQHASSLLQIHKRVGAL
;
A
#
# COMPACT_ATOMS: atom_id res chain seq x y z
N MET A 1 -44.97 -22.40 11.21
CA MET A 1 -43.55 -22.61 10.87
C MET A 1 -43.17 -21.58 9.84
N THR A 2 -42.59 -20.47 10.28
CA THR A 2 -41.95 -19.45 9.44
C THR A 2 -40.81 -18.92 10.29
N ALA A 3 -39.60 -19.37 9.99
CA ALA A 3 -38.39 -18.84 10.61
C ALA A 3 -38.09 -17.51 9.93
N ASP A 4 -38.23 -16.40 10.66
CA ASP A 4 -37.68 -15.11 10.29
C ASP A 4 -36.16 -15.25 10.20
N LEU A 5 -35.66 -15.35 8.97
CA LEU A 5 -34.23 -15.21 8.69
C LEU A 5 -33.92 -13.72 8.66
N GLU A 6 -33.65 -13.14 9.83
CA GLU A 6 -32.92 -11.89 9.94
C GLU A 6 -31.61 -12.02 9.15
N PRO A 7 -31.34 -11.18 8.13
CA PRO A 7 -30.03 -11.15 7.51
C PRO A 7 -29.05 -10.71 8.57
N THR A 8 -28.20 -11.63 9.03
CA THR A 8 -27.08 -11.32 9.91
C THR A 8 -26.21 -10.34 9.16
N TYR A 9 -26.39 -9.04 9.43
CA TYR A 9 -25.56 -7.98 8.92
C TYR A 9 -24.17 -8.21 9.50
N ARG A 10 -23.37 -9.03 8.82
CA ARG A 10 -21.95 -9.19 9.13
C ARG A 10 -21.37 -7.80 8.98
N ASN A 11 -20.97 -7.21 10.11
CA ASN A 11 -20.23 -5.97 10.15
C ASN A 11 -19.15 -6.03 9.03
N PRO A 12 -19.11 -5.07 8.08
CA PRO A 12 -18.13 -5.08 6.98
C PRO A 12 -16.68 -5.01 7.48
N PHE A 13 -16.47 -4.66 8.75
CA PHE A 13 -15.18 -4.71 9.45
C PHE A 13 -14.91 -6.04 10.18
N ALA A 14 -15.84 -7.00 10.19
CA ALA A 14 -15.67 -8.31 10.84
C ALA A 14 -14.74 -9.25 10.07
N ALA A 15 -14.52 -9.00 8.78
CA ALA A 15 -13.38 -9.54 8.05
C ALA A 15 -12.14 -8.69 8.40
N ALA A 16 -11.78 -8.67 9.68
CA ALA A 16 -10.47 -8.19 10.09
C ALA A 16 -9.45 -9.19 9.55
N ALA A 17 -9.06 -9.00 8.28
CA ALA A 17 -7.71 -9.36 7.86
C ALA A 17 -6.78 -8.89 8.99
N PRO A 18 -5.86 -9.74 9.48
CA PRO A 18 -5.06 -9.40 10.65
C PRO A 18 -4.48 -8.01 10.42
N ARG A 19 -4.91 -7.03 11.25
CA ARG A 19 -4.32 -5.70 11.20
C ARG A 19 -2.82 -5.94 11.29
N PRO A 20 -1.98 -5.33 10.41
CA PRO A 20 -0.55 -5.42 10.58
C PRO A 20 -0.28 -4.99 12.01
N SER A 21 0.18 -5.93 12.84
CA SER A 21 0.39 -5.63 14.25
C SER A 21 1.45 -4.53 14.28
N LEU A 22 1.31 -3.57 15.19
CA LEU A 22 2.35 -2.55 15.37
C LEU A 22 3.72 -3.22 15.57
N VAL A 23 3.74 -4.38 16.23
CA VAL A 23 4.89 -5.28 16.35
C VAL A 23 5.42 -5.73 14.98
N GLY A 24 4.57 -6.15 14.05
CA GLY A 24 4.97 -6.53 12.70
C GLY A 24 5.51 -5.36 11.86
N VAL A 25 4.96 -4.15 12.01
CA VAL A 25 5.45 -2.93 11.34
C VAL A 25 6.80 -2.46 11.92
N LEU A 26 6.99 -2.65 13.23
CA LEU A 26 8.24 -2.34 13.94
C LEU A 26 9.31 -3.41 13.76
N ALA A 27 8.90 -4.68 13.60
CA ALA A 27 9.79 -5.80 13.33
C ALA A 27 10.34 -5.79 11.90
N GLU A 28 9.66 -5.10 10.99
CA GLU A 28 10.22 -4.78 9.68
C GLU A 28 11.42 -3.84 9.87
N GLY A 29 12.61 -4.43 9.76
CA GLY A 29 13.88 -3.70 9.74
C GLY A 29 14.01 -2.77 8.53
N PRO A 30 15.23 -2.46 8.08
CA PRO A 30 15.42 -1.59 6.93
C PRO A 30 14.64 -2.06 5.69
N VAL A 31 14.11 -1.09 4.94
CA VAL A 31 13.33 -1.33 3.73
C VAL A 31 13.73 -0.34 2.63
N ARG A 32 13.55 -0.77 1.38
CA ARG A 32 13.58 0.08 0.19
C ARG A 32 12.16 0.54 -0.10
N PHE A 33 11.98 1.77 -0.58
CA PHE A 33 10.67 2.24 -0.99
C PHE A 33 10.71 3.20 -2.17
N LEU A 34 9.60 3.28 -2.89
CA LEU A 34 9.32 4.24 -3.95
C LEU A 34 8.15 5.07 -3.47
N GLN A 35 8.33 6.38 -3.37
CA GLN A 35 7.26 7.28 -2.99
C GLN A 35 6.46 7.65 -4.24
N VAL A 36 5.14 7.66 -4.11
CA VAL A 36 4.23 7.96 -5.19
C VAL A 36 3.45 9.22 -4.84
N ALA A 37 3.54 10.23 -5.71
CA ALA A 37 2.71 11.41 -5.67
C ALA A 37 1.63 11.36 -6.76
N GLY A 38 0.49 11.99 -6.50
CA GLY A 38 -0.66 12.00 -7.40
C GLY A 38 -1.74 12.93 -6.89
N ASP A 39 -2.90 12.88 -7.53
CA ASP A 39 -4.10 13.58 -7.08
C ASP A 39 -4.57 13.01 -5.72
N LEU A 40 -4.76 13.91 -4.76
CA LEU A 40 -5.45 13.67 -3.50
C LEU A 40 -6.97 13.73 -3.70
N ASP A 41 -7.73 13.22 -2.73
CA ASP A 41 -9.19 13.18 -2.80
C ASP A 41 -9.82 14.58 -2.76
N ASP A 42 -9.08 15.59 -2.28
CA ASP A 42 -9.46 17.01 -2.30
C ASP A 42 -9.10 17.73 -3.61
N GLY A 43 -8.53 17.00 -4.59
CA GLY A 43 -8.13 17.53 -5.89
C GLY A 43 -6.77 18.25 -5.89
N SER A 44 -6.10 18.38 -4.74
CA SER A 44 -4.73 18.88 -4.69
C SER A 44 -3.73 17.78 -5.06
N TRP A 45 -2.49 18.17 -5.41
CA TRP A 45 -1.42 17.22 -5.68
C TRP A 45 -0.63 16.94 -4.40
N GLY A 46 -0.36 15.66 -4.12
CA GLY A 46 0.37 15.26 -2.92
C GLY A 46 0.78 13.80 -2.91
N VAL A 47 1.19 13.30 -1.73
CA VAL A 47 1.63 11.91 -1.57
C VAL A 47 0.43 10.97 -1.62
N ALA A 48 0.39 10.10 -2.62
CA ALA A 48 -0.66 9.09 -2.77
C ALA A 48 -0.35 7.81 -1.99
N GLY A 49 0.93 7.47 -1.84
CA GLY A 49 1.37 6.30 -1.11
C GLY A 49 2.81 5.92 -1.40
N SER A 50 3.20 4.72 -1.00
CA SER A 50 4.55 4.21 -1.25
C SER A 50 4.56 2.69 -1.47
N PHE A 51 5.25 2.25 -2.51
CA PHE A 51 5.67 0.85 -2.64
C PHE A 51 6.86 0.61 -1.73
N TRP A 52 6.89 -0.51 -1.02
CA TRP A 52 8.02 -0.88 -0.18
C TRP A 52 8.42 -2.34 -0.38
N LEU A 53 9.70 -2.62 -0.12
CA LEU A 53 10.30 -3.93 -0.24
C LEU A 53 11.34 -4.12 0.87
N SER A 54 11.30 -5.26 1.56
CA SER A 54 12.32 -5.68 2.51
C SER A 54 13.70 -5.78 1.84
N MET A 55 14.78 -5.68 2.61
CA MET A 55 16.13 -5.81 2.05
C MET A 55 16.38 -7.17 1.40
N ASN A 56 15.78 -8.25 1.93
CA ASN A 56 15.87 -9.59 1.36
C ASN A 56 14.90 -9.84 0.18
N GLY A 57 14.03 -8.88 -0.17
CA GLY A 57 13.11 -8.97 -1.31
C GLY A 57 11.88 -9.87 -1.11
N GLU A 58 11.79 -10.59 0.01
CA GLU A 58 10.71 -11.56 0.26
C GLU A 58 9.39 -10.89 0.62
N ARG A 59 9.44 -9.75 1.31
CA ARG A 59 8.28 -9.02 1.82
C ARG A 59 8.18 -7.65 1.18
N GLY A 60 6.97 -7.20 0.95
CA GLY A 60 6.71 -5.90 0.37
C GLY A 60 5.22 -5.60 0.34
N GLY A 61 4.90 -4.42 -0.16
CA GLY A 61 3.52 -3.97 -0.23
C GLY A 61 3.39 -2.54 -0.72
N PHE A 62 2.18 -2.02 -0.56
CA PHE A 62 1.86 -0.63 -0.81
C PHE A 62 1.23 -0.04 0.45
N VAL A 63 1.71 1.14 0.86
CA VAL A 63 1.11 1.95 1.94
C VAL A 63 0.31 3.07 1.28
N VAL A 64 -0.98 3.14 1.58
CA VAL A 64 -1.90 4.14 1.03
C VAL A 64 -1.91 5.39 1.92
N SER A 65 -1.90 6.58 1.32
CA SER A 65 -2.19 7.82 2.04
C SER A 65 -3.69 7.95 2.30
N PRO A 66 -4.13 8.24 3.54
CA PRO A 66 -5.54 8.48 3.83
C PRO A 66 -6.14 9.69 3.11
N ARG A 67 -5.30 10.58 2.56
CA ARG A 67 -5.75 11.75 1.77
C ARG A 67 -5.89 11.46 0.27
N ALA A 68 -5.52 10.26 -0.18
CA ALA A 68 -5.52 9.87 -1.58
C ALA A 68 -6.12 8.46 -1.73
N LEU A 69 -7.28 8.21 -1.12
CA LEU A 69 -7.89 6.90 -1.10
C LEU A 69 -8.20 6.41 -2.51
N TRP A 70 -8.62 7.28 -3.43
CA TRP A 70 -8.88 6.86 -4.81
C TRP A 70 -7.60 6.38 -5.51
N THR A 71 -6.65 7.29 -5.73
CA THR A 71 -5.37 7.01 -6.40
C THR A 71 -4.58 5.91 -5.69
N GLY A 72 -4.46 5.99 -4.37
CA GLY A 72 -3.71 5.02 -3.57
C GLY A 72 -4.33 3.62 -3.56
N THR A 73 -5.67 3.52 -3.55
CA THR A 73 -6.34 2.20 -3.61
C THR A 73 -6.18 1.55 -4.99
N GLU A 74 -6.16 2.33 -6.07
CA GLU A 74 -5.87 1.78 -7.41
C GLU A 74 -4.48 1.14 -7.47
N LEU A 75 -3.48 1.80 -6.88
CA LEU A 75 -2.12 1.27 -6.79
C LEU A 75 -2.04 0.04 -5.87
N ALA A 76 -2.74 0.06 -4.74
CA ALA A 76 -2.86 -1.11 -3.87
C ALA A 76 -3.52 -2.29 -4.60
N ARG A 77 -4.60 -2.06 -5.36
CA ARG A 77 -5.25 -3.08 -6.20
C ARG A 77 -4.31 -3.61 -7.28
N SER A 78 -3.50 -2.74 -7.90
CA SER A 78 -2.48 -3.15 -8.87
C SER A 78 -1.46 -4.11 -8.23
N TYR A 79 -0.98 -3.78 -7.02
CA TYR A 79 -0.11 -4.65 -6.24
C TYR A 79 -0.77 -6.02 -5.96
N HIS A 80 -1.98 -6.00 -5.42
CA HIS A 80 -2.72 -7.23 -5.09
C HIS A 80 -3.01 -8.09 -6.33
N GLY A 81 -3.46 -7.48 -7.42
CA GLY A 81 -3.71 -8.20 -8.66
C GLY A 81 -2.44 -8.79 -9.29
N ALA A 82 -1.26 -8.16 -9.10
CA ALA A 82 0.01 -8.76 -9.51
C ALA A 82 0.38 -9.96 -8.62
N ARG A 83 0.16 -9.87 -7.31
CA ARG A 83 0.36 -11.00 -6.37
C ARG A 83 -0.53 -12.18 -6.71
N GLU A 84 -1.81 -11.95 -7.04
CA GLU A 84 -2.76 -12.99 -7.46
C GLU A 84 -2.32 -13.69 -8.76
N ARG A 85 -1.61 -12.99 -9.64
CA ARG A 85 -1.01 -13.55 -10.87
C ARG A 85 0.36 -14.21 -10.63
N GLY A 86 0.76 -14.39 -9.37
CA GLY A 86 1.98 -15.10 -8.99
C GLY A 86 3.26 -14.25 -9.00
N TRP A 87 3.17 -12.93 -9.18
CA TRP A 87 4.36 -12.08 -9.13
C TRP A 87 4.89 -11.97 -7.71
N THR A 88 6.21 -12.02 -7.54
CA THR A 88 6.87 -11.79 -6.25
C THR A 88 6.85 -10.31 -5.85
N CYS A 89 7.01 -10.02 -4.55
CA CYS A 89 7.14 -8.65 -4.04
C CYS A 89 8.24 -7.88 -4.78
N GLU A 90 9.40 -8.52 -4.99
CA GLU A 90 10.53 -7.91 -5.70
C GLU A 90 10.20 -7.62 -7.17
N GLN A 91 9.57 -8.54 -7.90
CA GLN A 91 9.16 -8.29 -9.29
C GLN A 91 8.22 -7.10 -9.41
N ILE A 92 7.23 -6.99 -8.52
CA ILE A 92 6.30 -5.86 -8.52
C ILE A 92 7.05 -4.55 -8.22
N TYR A 93 7.92 -4.57 -7.21
CA TYR A 93 8.71 -3.40 -6.84
C TYR A 93 9.63 -2.96 -8.00
N ARG A 94 10.32 -3.89 -8.65
CA ARG A 94 11.19 -3.62 -9.80
C ARG A 94 10.42 -3.07 -11.00
N TYR A 95 9.21 -3.57 -11.24
CA TYR A 95 8.33 -3.03 -12.27
C TYR A 95 8.08 -1.53 -12.04
N TRP A 96 7.63 -1.16 -10.83
CA TRP A 96 7.36 0.24 -10.48
C TRP A 96 8.62 1.09 -10.39
N GLN A 97 9.76 0.51 -10.01
CA GLN A 97 11.06 1.18 -10.08
C GLN A 97 11.44 1.55 -11.51
N GLY A 98 11.08 0.72 -12.49
CA GLY A 98 11.25 1.02 -13.91
C GLY A 98 10.34 2.15 -14.43
N GLN A 99 9.34 2.56 -13.64
CA GLN A 99 8.42 3.64 -13.95
C GLN A 99 8.75 4.95 -13.22
N VAL A 100 9.94 5.07 -12.61
CA VAL A 100 10.39 6.30 -11.94
C VAL A 100 10.29 7.48 -12.91
N GLY A 101 9.71 8.58 -12.42
CA GLY A 101 9.31 9.73 -13.24
C GLY A 101 7.79 9.85 -13.36
N LEU A 102 7.36 10.57 -14.40
CA LEU A 102 5.94 10.79 -14.68
C LEU A 102 5.35 9.56 -15.37
N ALA A 103 4.39 8.90 -14.71
CA ALA A 103 3.69 7.73 -15.22
C ALA A 103 2.18 8.01 -15.25
N GLY A 104 1.69 8.60 -16.34
CA GLY A 104 0.30 9.01 -16.47
C GLY A 104 -0.06 10.12 -15.47
N ARG A 105 -0.95 9.83 -14.53
CA ARG A 105 -1.43 10.78 -13.50
C ARG A 105 -0.69 10.71 -12.17
N ILE A 106 0.39 9.94 -12.10
CA ILE A 106 1.21 9.82 -10.90
C ILE A 106 2.67 10.13 -11.20
N MET A 107 3.40 10.51 -10.16
CA MET A 107 4.84 10.69 -10.16
C MET A 107 5.45 9.70 -9.18
N ILE A 108 6.44 8.95 -9.65
CA ILE A 108 7.16 7.98 -8.82
C ILE A 108 8.56 8.50 -8.58
N ASP A 109 8.88 8.76 -7.32
CA ASP A 109 10.20 9.21 -6.92
C ASP A 109 11.23 8.07 -7.05
N PRO A 110 12.52 8.39 -7.26
CA PRO A 110 13.60 7.41 -7.21
C PRO A 110 13.59 6.60 -5.90
N GLN A 111 14.19 5.40 -5.95
CA GLN A 111 14.31 4.54 -4.77
C GLN A 111 14.95 5.27 -3.60
N GLN A 112 14.30 5.14 -2.45
CA GLN A 112 14.75 5.63 -1.16
C GLN A 112 14.88 4.46 -0.17
N HIS A 113 15.51 4.73 0.98
CA HIS A 113 15.67 3.77 2.06
C HIS A 113 15.06 4.34 3.34
N ALA A 114 14.43 3.45 4.11
CA ALA A 114 13.92 3.75 5.45
C ALA A 114 14.47 2.70 6.42
N SER A 115 14.75 3.11 7.66
CA SER A 115 15.25 2.17 8.67
C SER A 115 14.15 1.26 9.23
N SER A 116 12.88 1.57 8.96
CA SER A 116 11.73 0.73 9.28
C SER A 116 10.50 1.11 8.45
N LEU A 117 9.54 0.19 8.35
CA LEU A 117 8.26 0.43 7.68
C LEU A 117 7.46 1.56 8.35
N LEU A 118 7.60 1.74 9.67
CA LEU A 118 6.99 2.85 10.41
C LEU A 118 7.34 4.23 9.83
N GLN A 119 8.58 4.43 9.36
CA GLN A 119 8.98 5.70 8.76
C GLN A 119 8.25 5.95 7.43
N ILE A 120 7.94 4.91 6.67
CA ILE A 120 7.14 5.02 5.45
C ILE A 120 5.72 5.45 5.81
N HIS A 121 5.09 4.81 6.80
CA HIS A 121 3.76 5.19 7.26
C HIS A 121 3.69 6.67 7.68
N LYS A 122 4.70 7.17 8.41
CA LYS A 122 4.79 8.59 8.78
C LYS A 122 4.91 9.50 7.56
N ARG A 123 5.75 9.16 6.58
CA ARG A 123 5.94 9.94 5.34
C ARG A 123 4.67 10.01 4.49
N VAL A 124 3.91 8.92 4.46
CA VAL A 124 2.64 8.82 3.72
C VAL A 124 1.47 9.47 4.47
N GLY A 125 1.64 9.82 5.75
CA GLY A 125 0.58 10.37 6.59
C GLY A 125 -0.47 9.34 7.00
N ALA A 126 -0.08 8.06 7.08
CA ALA A 126 -0.95 6.93 7.40
C ALA A 126 -1.03 6.62 8.91
N LEU A 127 -0.47 7.49 9.76
CA LEU A 127 -0.43 7.40 11.22
C LEU A 127 -0.70 8.76 11.85
#